data_AF-A0A7R9BD18-F1
#
_entry.id   AF-A0A7R9BD18-F1
#
_cell.length_a   1.000
_cell.length_b   1.000
_cell.length_c   1.000
_cell.angle_alpha   90.00
_cell.angle_beta   90.00
_cell.angle_gamma   90.00
#
_symmetry.space_group_name_H-M   'P 1'
#
loop_
_entity.id
_entity.type
_entity.pdbx_description
1 polymer ?
#
loop_
_entity_poly.entity_id
_entity_poly.type
_entity_poly.pdbx_seq_one_letter_code
_entity_poly.pdbx_strand_id
1 'polypeptide(L)'
;MSRTVEYSKVAALILARGGSKGVPLKNIKNLCGHPLIAWAINACTKAKGVDDVWVSTDSDLIAEEARKCGALVHQRAPYTATDEAPSMLGVREFIQAHPEYEFIGLVQATSPMILPEFVDSAVEKMKCGDWDSALVPPQSMLIQRIDLEDKIGLVS
;
A
#
# COMPACT_ATOMS: atom_id res chain seq x y z
N MET A 1 -4.21 21.01 29.03
CA MET A 1 -3.02 20.17 29.23
C MET A 1 -2.38 19.99 27.88
N SER A 2 -1.25 20.66 27.66
CA SER A 2 -0.46 20.55 26.43
C SER A 2 0.10 19.14 26.33
N ARG A 3 -0.39 18.33 25.38
CA ARG A 3 0.35 17.17 24.91
C ARG A 3 1.70 17.70 24.45
N THR A 4 2.76 17.36 25.17
CA THR A 4 4.12 17.40 24.64
C THR A 4 4.05 16.71 23.29
N VAL A 5 4.53 17.35 22.22
CA VAL A 5 4.54 16.76 20.88
C VAL A 5 5.54 15.61 20.94
N GLU A 6 5.08 14.44 21.40
CA GLU A 6 5.77 13.20 21.14
C GLU A 6 5.85 13.04 19.62
N TYR A 7 6.98 12.56 19.15
CA TYR A 7 7.22 12.37 17.73
C TYR A 7 6.30 11.24 17.25
N SER A 8 5.11 11.61 16.75
CA SER A 8 4.14 10.64 16.24
C SER A 8 4.67 9.96 14.99
N LYS A 9 4.99 8.67 15.12
CA LYS A 9 5.57 7.85 14.06
C LYS A 9 4.49 7.39 13.08
N VAL A 10 4.73 7.56 11.80
CA VAL A 10 3.78 7.30 10.70
C VAL A 10 4.32 6.20 9.78
N ALA A 11 3.54 5.13 9.60
CA ALA A 11 3.81 4.13 8.57
C ALA A 11 2.84 4.26 7.39
N ALA A 12 3.36 4.29 6.17
CA ALA A 12 2.56 4.01 4.98
C ALA A 12 2.50 2.49 4.75
N LEU A 13 1.30 1.94 4.67
CA LEU A 13 1.06 0.50 4.52
C LEU A 13 0.41 0.20 3.17
N ILE A 14 1.10 -0.60 2.35
CA ILE A 14 0.59 -1.09 1.07
C ILE A 14 0.27 -2.58 1.21
N LEU A 15 -1.01 -2.95 1.10
CA LEU A 15 -1.42 -4.35 1.09
C LEU A 15 -1.30 -4.92 -0.34
N ALA A 16 -0.39 -5.88 -0.53
CA ALA A 16 -0.09 -6.44 -1.85
C ALA A 16 -0.05 -7.98 -1.81
N ARG A 17 -1.20 -8.63 -1.91
CA ARG A 17 -1.29 -10.09 -1.96
C ARG A 17 -0.83 -10.70 -3.30
N GLY A 18 -0.30 -11.92 -3.26
CA GLY A 18 0.11 -12.70 -4.45
C GLY A 18 -1.09 -13.20 -5.27
N GLY A 19 -2.10 -13.75 -4.59
CA GLY A 19 -3.30 -14.37 -5.18
C GLY A 19 -4.33 -13.37 -5.73
N SER A 20 -3.98 -12.58 -6.75
CA SER A 20 -4.92 -11.63 -7.36
C SER A 20 -5.89 -12.32 -8.35
N LYS A 21 -7.19 -12.39 -8.00
CA LYS A 21 -8.30 -12.96 -8.82
C LYS A 21 -8.37 -12.49 -10.28
N GLY A 22 -8.01 -11.24 -10.57
CA GLY A 22 -8.14 -10.66 -11.92
C GLY A 22 -6.90 -10.84 -12.80
N VAL A 23 -5.73 -10.54 -12.24
CA VAL A 23 -4.44 -10.58 -12.92
C VAL A 23 -3.43 -11.16 -11.92
N PRO A 24 -2.92 -12.39 -12.14
CA PRO A 24 -1.91 -12.98 -11.26
C PRO A 24 -0.71 -12.05 -11.09
N LEU A 25 -0.25 -11.90 -9.85
CA LEU A 25 0.90 -11.05 -9.50
C LEU A 25 0.80 -9.60 -10.01
N LYS A 26 -0.43 -9.05 -10.15
CA LYS A 26 -0.66 -7.69 -10.69
C LYS A 26 0.23 -6.61 -10.09
N ASN A 27 0.51 -6.76 -8.79
CA ASN A 27 1.27 -5.80 -7.98
C ASN A 27 2.73 -5.67 -8.44
N ILE A 28 3.29 -6.70 -9.07
CA ILE A 28 4.66 -6.67 -9.61
C ILE A 28 4.69 -6.69 -11.15
N LYS A 29 3.53 -6.61 -11.81
CA LYS A 29 3.50 -6.44 -13.26
C LYS A 29 4.03 -5.07 -13.65
N ASN A 30 4.73 -5.03 -14.78
CA ASN A 30 5.28 -3.81 -15.34
C ASN A 30 4.18 -2.83 -15.75
N LEU A 31 4.26 -1.61 -15.23
CA LEU A 31 3.48 -0.45 -15.59
C LEU A 31 4.45 0.70 -15.88
N CYS A 32 4.52 1.14 -17.13
CA CYS A 32 5.38 2.24 -17.57
C CYS A 32 6.87 2.08 -17.18
N GLY A 33 7.39 0.85 -17.24
CA GLY A 33 8.81 0.55 -16.98
C GLY A 33 9.14 0.18 -15.53
N HIS A 34 8.15 0.21 -14.63
CA HIS A 34 8.31 -0.15 -13.22
C HIS A 34 7.21 -1.10 -12.73
N PRO A 35 7.45 -1.96 -11.73
CA PRO A 35 6.40 -2.75 -11.09
C PRO A 35 5.26 -1.85 -10.57
N LEU A 36 4.01 -2.29 -10.65
CA LEU A 36 2.86 -1.50 -10.19
C LEU A 36 3.02 -0.97 -8.75
N ILE A 37 3.49 -1.80 -7.81
CA ILE A 37 3.73 -1.39 -6.41
C ILE A 37 4.81 -0.31 -6.27
N ALA A 38 5.77 -0.26 -7.19
CA ALA A 38 6.89 0.68 -7.10
C ALA A 38 6.40 2.13 -7.14
N TRP A 39 5.30 2.40 -7.86
CA TRP A 39 4.69 3.72 -7.94
C TRP A 39 4.18 4.21 -6.59
N ALA A 40 3.43 3.37 -5.88
CA ALA A 40 2.93 3.69 -4.54
C ALA A 40 4.07 3.80 -3.51
N ILE A 41 5.05 2.88 -3.57
CA ILE A 41 6.23 2.93 -2.69
C ILE A 41 7.00 4.23 -2.89
N ASN A 42 7.29 4.59 -4.14
CA ASN A 42 8.02 5.82 -4.48
C ASN A 42 7.28 7.08 -4.04
N ALA A 43 5.95 7.13 -4.19
CA ALA A 43 5.16 8.26 -3.71
C ALA A 43 5.23 8.41 -2.19
N CYS A 44 5.09 7.32 -1.44
CA CYS A 44 5.16 7.34 0.03
C CYS A 44 6.58 7.63 0.52
N THR A 45 7.61 7.12 -0.15
CA THR A 45 9.02 7.34 0.21
C THR A 45 9.43 8.80 0.00
N LYS A 46 8.82 9.49 -0.98
CA LYS A 46 9.06 10.91 -1.24
C LYS A 46 8.23 11.84 -0.35
N ALA A 47 7.22 11.32 0.34
CA ALA A 47 6.44 12.08 1.30
C ALA A 47 7.31 12.38 2.53
N LYS A 48 7.25 13.61 3.03
CA LYS A 48 8.03 14.05 4.19
C LYS A 48 7.41 13.62 5.51
N GLY A 49 6.09 13.40 5.53
CA GLY A 49 5.33 13.04 6.72
C GLY A 49 5.35 11.54 7.06
N VAL A 50 5.92 10.70 6.20
CA VAL A 50 5.98 9.25 6.39
C VAL A 50 7.37 8.85 6.90
N ASP A 51 7.42 8.15 8.03
CA ASP A 51 8.68 7.68 8.60
C ASP A 51 9.13 6.37 7.96
N ASP A 52 8.19 5.44 7.75
CA ASP A 52 8.47 4.12 7.19
C ASP A 52 7.43 3.71 6.14
N VAL A 53 7.89 3.09 5.05
CA VAL A 53 7.02 2.53 4.00
C VAL A 53 7.05 1.01 4.07
N TRP A 54 5.88 0.40 4.28
CA TRP A 54 5.71 -1.03 4.44
C TRP A 54 4.88 -1.63 3.31
N VAL A 55 5.29 -2.79 2.83
CA VAL A 55 4.48 -3.68 2.01
C VAL A 55 4.12 -4.91 2.83
N SER A 56 2.82 -5.14 3.00
CA SER A 56 2.29 -6.35 3.62
C SER A 56 1.88 -7.35 2.53
N THR A 57 2.52 -8.51 2.52
CA THR A 57 2.35 -9.52 1.47
C THR A 57 2.51 -10.93 2.00
N ASP A 58 1.86 -11.88 1.34
CA ASP A 58 1.99 -13.34 1.51
C ASP A 58 2.92 -13.96 0.46
N SER A 59 3.48 -13.15 -0.46
CA SER A 59 4.23 -13.63 -1.62
C SER A 59 5.69 -13.20 -1.55
N ASP A 60 6.60 -14.17 -1.60
CA ASP A 60 8.05 -13.91 -1.62
C ASP A 60 8.50 -13.08 -2.84
N LEU A 61 7.83 -13.23 -3.99
CA LEU A 61 8.11 -12.45 -5.18
C LEU A 61 7.77 -10.97 -4.98
N ILE A 62 6.64 -10.69 -4.33
CA ILE A 62 6.21 -9.32 -4.02
C ILE A 62 7.11 -8.73 -2.93
N ALA A 63 7.46 -9.52 -1.92
CA ALA A 63 8.37 -9.12 -0.86
C ALA A 63 9.74 -8.70 -1.42
N GLU A 64 10.29 -9.51 -2.32
CA GLU A 64 11.56 -9.22 -2.97
C GLU A 64 11.51 -7.92 -3.78
N GLU A 65 10.45 -7.72 -4.57
CA GLU A 65 10.30 -6.51 -5.37
C GLU A 65 10.06 -5.26 -4.52
N ALA A 66 9.32 -5.39 -3.40
CA ALA A 66 9.13 -4.32 -2.44
C ALA A 66 10.46 -3.84 -1.84
N ARG A 67 11.34 -4.77 -1.44
CA ARG A 67 12.67 -4.44 -0.91
C ARG A 67 13.53 -3.71 -1.94
N LYS A 68 13.53 -4.16 -3.20
CA LYS A 68 14.26 -3.45 -4.28
C LYS A 68 13.76 -2.03 -4.48
N CYS A 69 12.47 -1.78 -4.24
CA CYS A 69 11.87 -0.46 -4.31
C CYS A 69 12.12 0.40 -3.06
N GLY A 70 12.81 -0.12 -2.04
CA GLY A 70 13.13 0.60 -0.80
C GLY A 70 12.07 0.50 0.30
N ALA A 71 11.07 -0.37 0.17
CA ALA A 71 10.08 -0.59 1.21
C ALA A 71 10.49 -1.71 2.17
N LEU A 72 10.05 -1.59 3.42
CA LEU A 72 10.07 -2.65 4.41
C LEU A 72 8.99 -3.68 4.09
N VAL A 73 9.19 -4.93 4.54
CA VAL A 73 8.26 -6.03 4.26
C VAL A 73 7.69 -6.58 5.55
N HIS A 74 6.38 -6.60 5.65
CA HIS A 74 5.64 -7.33 6.67
C HIS A 74 5.07 -8.61 6.04
N GLN A 75 5.58 -9.76 6.47
CA GLN A 75 5.05 -11.05 6.01
C GLN A 75 3.67 -11.28 6.64
N ARG A 76 2.68 -11.36 5.77
CA ARG A 76 1.27 -11.42 6.11
C ARG A 76 0.82 -12.87 6.26
N ALA A 77 0.01 -13.15 7.26
CA ALA A 77 -0.56 -14.47 7.47
C ALA A 77 -1.51 -14.87 6.33
N PRO A 78 -1.52 -16.16 5.90
CA PRO A 78 -2.35 -16.61 4.78
C PRO A 78 -3.85 -16.32 4.95
N TYR A 79 -4.37 -16.38 6.18
CA TYR A 79 -5.80 -16.16 6.45
C TYR A 79 -6.26 -14.72 6.23
N THR A 80 -5.35 -13.75 6.25
CA THR A 80 -5.67 -12.36 5.92
C THR A 80 -5.40 -12.06 4.45
N ALA A 81 -4.64 -12.89 3.74
CA ALA A 81 -4.33 -12.71 2.32
C ALA A 81 -5.32 -13.38 1.34
N THR A 82 -6.48 -13.83 1.82
CA THR A 82 -7.52 -14.46 0.98
C THR A 82 -8.30 -13.42 0.15
N ASP A 83 -9.10 -13.88 -0.80
CA ASP A 83 -9.97 -13.01 -1.59
C ASP A 83 -11.14 -12.42 -0.80
N GLU A 84 -11.59 -13.14 0.21
CA GLU A 84 -12.72 -12.77 1.06
C GLU A 84 -12.27 -12.00 2.30
N ALA A 85 -10.96 -11.96 2.58
CA ALA A 85 -10.40 -11.22 3.70
C ALA A 85 -10.53 -9.70 3.48
N PRO A 86 -11.21 -8.97 4.39
CA PRO A 86 -11.28 -7.53 4.33
C PRO A 86 -9.89 -6.90 4.47
N SER A 87 -9.61 -5.80 3.77
CA SER A 87 -8.34 -5.06 3.92
C SER A 87 -8.04 -4.71 5.37
N MET A 88 -9.07 -4.34 6.14
CA MET A 88 -8.95 -4.01 7.57
C MET A 88 -8.39 -5.16 8.42
N LEU A 89 -8.55 -6.41 8.00
CA LEU A 89 -7.97 -7.54 8.71
C LEU A 89 -6.44 -7.55 8.60
N GLY A 90 -5.90 -7.24 7.41
CA GLY A 90 -4.44 -7.08 7.23
C GLY A 90 -3.89 -5.84 7.91
N VAL A 91 -4.66 -4.75 7.93
CA VAL A 91 -4.28 -3.54 8.68
C VAL A 91 -4.20 -3.85 10.18
N ARG A 92 -5.17 -4.57 10.75
CA ARG A 92 -5.16 -4.95 12.17
C ARG A 92 -3.99 -5.86 12.51
N GLU A 93 -3.71 -6.85 11.67
CA GLU A 93 -2.55 -7.72 11.82
C GLU A 93 -1.25 -6.91 11.87
N PHE A 94 -1.09 -5.97 10.93
CA PHE A 94 0.07 -5.08 10.88
C PHE A 94 0.19 -4.23 12.16
N ILE A 95 -0.89 -3.58 12.60
CA ILE A 95 -0.91 -2.74 13.81
C ILE A 95 -0.51 -3.55 15.05
N GLN A 96 -0.96 -4.80 15.16
CA GLN A 96 -0.60 -5.67 16.29
C GLN A 96 0.88 -6.05 16.30
N ALA A 97 1.49 -6.19 15.11
CA ALA A 97 2.90 -6.52 14.98
C ALA A 97 3.82 -5.31 15.16
N HIS A 98 3.33 -4.09 14.89
CA HIS A 98 4.12 -2.85 14.89
C HIS A 98 3.46 -1.77 15.77
N PRO A 99 3.42 -1.96 17.10
CA PRO A 99 2.76 -1.04 18.03
C PRO A 99 3.48 0.33 18.17
N GLU A 100 4.65 0.49 17.58
CA GLU A 100 5.42 1.74 17.60
C GLU A 100 4.88 2.83 16.67
N TYR A 101 3.98 2.50 15.74
CA TYR A 101 3.36 3.46 14.84
C TYR A 101 2.05 3.99 15.42
N GLU A 102 1.96 5.31 15.56
CA GLU A 102 0.74 5.99 16.00
C GLU A 102 -0.25 6.16 14.84
N PHE A 103 0.27 6.39 13.62
CA PHE A 103 -0.53 6.59 12.42
C PHE A 103 -0.19 5.58 11.34
N ILE A 104 -1.23 4.95 10.77
CA ILE A 104 -1.11 4.05 9.62
C ILE A 104 -1.87 4.64 8.43
N GLY A 105 -1.14 4.92 7.35
CA GLY A 105 -1.72 5.32 6.06
C GLY A 105 -1.89 4.11 5.16
N LEU A 106 -3.12 3.62 4.98
CA LEU A 106 -3.39 2.55 4.01
C LEU A 106 -3.35 3.09 2.57
N VAL A 107 -2.37 2.66 1.79
CA VAL A 107 -2.17 3.09 0.39
C VAL A 107 -2.44 1.93 -0.57
N GLN A 108 -3.29 2.17 -1.57
CA GLN A 108 -3.61 1.16 -2.58
C GLN A 108 -2.60 1.16 -3.72
N ALA A 109 -1.92 0.03 -3.95
CA ALA A 109 -1.02 -0.16 -5.09
C ALA A 109 -1.72 0.04 -6.45
N THR A 110 -3.04 -0.13 -6.52
CA THR A 110 -3.87 0.10 -7.71
C THR A 110 -4.16 1.58 -8.01
N SER A 111 -3.58 2.49 -7.23
CA SER A 111 -3.61 3.94 -7.47
C SER A 111 -2.19 4.46 -7.77
N PRO A 112 -1.57 4.05 -8.88
CA PRO A 112 -0.15 4.34 -9.17
C PRO A 112 0.16 5.83 -9.40
N MET A 113 -0.87 6.65 -9.58
CA MET A 113 -0.74 8.10 -9.82
C MET A 113 -0.87 8.91 -8.52
N ILE A 114 -0.79 8.27 -7.35
CA ILE A 114 -0.71 8.98 -6.07
C ILE A 114 0.56 9.82 -6.03
N LEU A 115 0.41 11.08 -5.63
CA LEU A 115 1.51 12.04 -5.52
C LEU A 115 1.93 12.20 -4.05
N PRO A 116 3.22 12.44 -3.76
CA PRO A 116 3.72 12.62 -2.39
C PRO A 116 2.97 13.73 -1.62
N GLU A 117 2.57 14.80 -2.30
CA GLU A 117 1.90 15.96 -1.69
C GLU A 117 0.53 15.58 -1.12
N PHE A 118 -0.15 14.57 -1.68
CA PHE A 118 -1.41 14.08 -1.13
C PHE A 118 -1.19 13.26 0.13
N VAL A 119 -0.11 12.49 0.19
CA VAL A 119 0.28 11.75 1.39
C VAL A 119 0.64 12.74 2.50
N ASP A 120 1.47 13.74 2.19
CA ASP A 120 1.86 14.78 3.15
C ASP A 120 0.66 15.57 3.67
N SER A 121 -0.26 16.00 2.79
CA SER A 121 -1.46 16.73 3.21
C SER A 121 -2.36 15.89 4.12
N ALA A 122 -2.47 14.58 3.89
CA ALA A 122 -3.24 13.68 4.75
C ALA A 122 -2.59 13.52 6.12
N VAL A 123 -1.28 13.30 6.16
CA VAL A 123 -0.53 13.17 7.41
C VAL A 123 -0.60 14.46 8.23
N GLU A 124 -0.39 15.62 7.60
CA GLU A 124 -0.46 16.92 8.27
C GLU A 124 -1.83 17.15 8.91
N LYS A 125 -2.92 16.85 8.20
CA LYS A 125 -4.27 16.97 8.74
C LYS A 125 -4.52 16.06 9.94
N MET A 126 -4.02 14.82 9.88
CA MET A 126 -4.13 13.87 10.99
C MET A 126 -3.31 14.31 12.21
N LYS A 127 -2.12 14.89 12.00
CA LYS A 127 -1.26 15.39 13.09
C LYS A 127 -1.77 16.69 13.72
N CYS A 128 -2.39 17.57 12.92
CA CYS A 128 -2.80 18.91 13.37
C CYS A 128 -4.23 18.98 13.94
N GLY A 129 -5.04 17.94 13.75
CA GLY A 129 -6.42 17.89 14.27
C GLY A 129 -6.67 16.68 15.16
N ASP A 130 -7.78 16.72 15.89
CA ASP A 130 -8.26 15.58 16.69
C ASP A 130 -9.15 14.70 15.80
N TRP A 131 -8.54 14.09 14.78
CA TRP A 131 -9.22 13.27 13.78
C TRP A 131 -8.86 11.79 13.98
N ASP A 132 -9.87 10.92 13.99
CA ASP A 132 -9.65 9.47 14.05
C ASP A 132 -9.27 8.86 12.69
N SER A 133 -9.63 9.53 11.58
CA SER A 133 -9.35 9.04 10.23
C SER A 133 -9.39 10.16 9.18
N ALA A 134 -8.60 10.00 8.13
CA ALA A 134 -8.68 10.81 6.92
C ALA A 134 -8.72 9.91 5.69
N LEU A 135 -9.55 10.27 4.72
CA LEU A 135 -9.62 9.60 3.42
C LEU A 135 -9.17 10.58 2.34
N VAL A 136 -8.16 10.20 1.56
CA VAL A 136 -7.78 10.90 0.35
C VAL A 136 -8.50 10.24 -0.83
N PRO A 137 -9.51 10.88 -1.43
CA PRO A 137 -10.16 10.31 -2.60
C PRO A 137 -9.14 10.24 -3.76
N PRO A 138 -9.15 9.17 -4.57
CA PRO A 138 -8.28 9.07 -5.71
C PRO A 138 -8.56 10.22 -6.67
N GLN A 139 -7.56 11.04 -6.95
CA GLN A 139 -7.65 12.12 -7.94
C GLN A 139 -7.37 11.63 -9.37
N SER A 140 -7.19 10.32 -9.54
CA SER A 140 -6.74 9.68 -10.76
C SER A 140 -7.40 8.31 -10.95
N MET A 141 -7.78 8.00 -12.18
CA MET A 141 -8.31 6.69 -12.58
C MET A 141 -7.22 5.92 -13.35
N LEU A 142 -6.94 4.68 -12.92
CA LEU A 142 -6.13 3.75 -13.70
C LEU A 142 -7.03 3.04 -14.72
N ILE A 143 -6.75 3.22 -16.02
CA ILE A 143 -7.39 2.46 -17.10
C ILE A 143 -6.37 1.44 -17.59
N GLN A 144 -6.68 0.15 -17.42
CA GLN A 144 -5.85 -0.96 -17.90
C GLN A 144 -6.60 -1.69 -19.02
N ARG A 145 -5.95 -1.86 -20.18
CA ARG A 145 -6.46 -2.77 -21.22
C ARG A 145 -6.36 -4.20 -20.70
N ILE A 146 -7.48 -4.93 -20.73
CA ILE A 146 -7.50 -6.36 -20.45
C ILE A 146 -7.31 -7.06 -21.79
N ASP A 147 -6.16 -7.68 -22.02
CA ASP A 147 -5.98 -8.59 -23.15
C ASP A 147 -6.82 -9.84 -22.86
N LEU A 148 -7.88 -10.04 -23.64
CA LEU A 148 -8.87 -11.11 -23.43
C LEU A 148 -8.33 -12.51 -23.74
N GLU A 149 -7.21 -12.60 -24.44
CA GLU A 149 -6.55 -13.86 -24.83
C GLU A 149 -6.09 -14.67 -23.61
N ASP A 150 -5.70 -14.02 -22.51
CA ASP A 150 -5.28 -14.70 -21.27
C ASP A 150 -6.45 -15.30 -20.47
N LYS A 151 -7.71 -15.00 -20.83
CA LYS A 151 -8.91 -15.48 -20.11
C LYS A 151 -9.70 -16.55 -20.85
N ILE A 152 -9.49 -16.68 -22.15
CA ILE A 152 -10.21 -17.62 -23.00
C ILE A 152 -9.10 -18.44 -23.65
N GLY A 153 -8.84 -19.66 -23.16
CA GLY A 153 -7.81 -20.56 -23.68
C GLY A 153 -8.10 -21.03 -25.11
N LEU A 154 -8.14 -20.09 -26.07
CA LEU A 154 -8.20 -20.34 -27.50
C LEU A 154 -6.80 -20.09 -28.05
N VAL A 155 -5.93 -21.07 -27.83
CA VAL A 155 -4.75 -21.25 -28.67
C VAL A 155 -5.25 -21.82 -29.99
N SER A 156 -4.93 -21.13 -31.08
CA SER A 156 -5.08 -21.58 -32.48
C SER A 156 -4.33 -22.88 -32.74
#